data_AF-A0AAD9MLH3-F1
#
_entry.id   AF-A0AAD9MLH3-F1
#
_cell.length_a   1.000
_cell.length_b   1.000
_cell.length_c   1.000
_cell.angle_alpha   90.00
_cell.angle_beta   90.00
_cell.angle_gamma   90.00
#
_symmetry.space_group_name_H-M   'P 1'
#
loop_
_entity.id
_entity.type
_entity.pdbx_description
1 polymer ?
#
loop_
_entity_poly.entity_id
_entity_poly.type
_entity_poly.pdbx_seq_one_letter_code
_entity_poly.pdbx_strand_id
1 'polypeptide(L)'
;MAGQPVALDSLSPQELVEVSKQLETEINGLVQHAVALQQTAGKFAAAGQAVEFLQDQKQGQPLLLPLTDSLYVSGTLESVDTVLLEVGTGYFVELIKSRQTALAQVNAVLDRHVAAQSPSATARA
;
A
#
# COMPACT_ATOMS: atom_id res chain seq x y z
N MET A 1 -24.32 -0.69 3.45
CA MET A 1 -25.52 -1.55 3.35
C MET A 1 -25.32 -2.70 4.31
N ALA A 2 -25.92 -2.66 5.50
CA ALA A 2 -25.83 -3.77 6.45
C ALA A 2 -26.63 -4.95 5.89
N GLY A 3 -25.97 -6.10 5.69
CA GLY A 3 -26.62 -7.30 5.15
C GLY A 3 -27.71 -7.77 6.10
N GLN A 4 -28.96 -7.80 5.64
CA GLN A 4 -30.03 -8.47 6.36
C GLN A 4 -29.68 -9.96 6.48
N PRO A 5 -29.91 -10.59 7.66
CA PRO A 5 -29.67 -12.01 7.83
C PRO A 5 -30.59 -12.79 6.89
N VAL A 6 -30.00 -13.51 5.93
CA VAL A 6 -30.71 -14.39 5.02
C VAL A 6 -30.91 -15.73 5.73
N ALA A 7 -32.16 -16.13 5.95
CA ALA A 7 -32.51 -17.42 6.53
C ALA A 7 -32.28 -18.53 5.50
N LEU A 8 -31.16 -19.24 5.59
CA LEU A 8 -30.72 -20.26 4.64
C LEU A 8 -31.72 -21.44 4.52
N ASP A 9 -32.51 -21.68 5.57
CA ASP A 9 -33.57 -22.68 5.66
C ASP A 9 -34.83 -22.33 4.84
N SER A 10 -34.98 -21.07 4.44
CA SER A 10 -36.13 -20.58 3.64
C SER A 10 -35.86 -20.51 2.14
N LEU A 11 -34.63 -20.80 1.70
CA LEU A 11 -34.20 -20.70 0.32
C LEU A 11 -34.41 -22.00 -0.46
N SER A 12 -34.77 -21.87 -1.74
CA SER A 12 -34.76 -22.99 -2.68
C SER A 12 -33.32 -23.42 -3.01
N PRO A 13 -33.10 -24.66 -3.47
CA PRO A 13 -31.77 -25.12 -3.90
C PRO A 13 -31.12 -24.24 -4.97
N GLN A 14 -31.93 -23.59 -5.80
CA GLN A 14 -31.47 -22.71 -6.88
C GLN A 14 -30.97 -21.36 -6.34
N GLU A 15 -31.65 -20.80 -5.34
CA GLU A 15 -31.23 -19.56 -4.67
C GLU A 15 -29.95 -19.77 -3.86
N LEU A 16 -29.76 -20.93 -3.23
CA LEU A 16 -28.52 -21.28 -2.52
C LEU A 16 -27.30 -21.32 -3.44
N VAL A 17 -27.46 -21.82 -4.68
CA VAL A 17 -26.37 -21.83 -5.67
C VAL A 17 -25.97 -20.42 -6.08
N GLU A 18 -26.94 -19.52 -6.25
CA GLU A 18 -26.66 -18.11 -6.60
C GLU A 18 -25.96 -17.39 -5.43
N VAL A 19 -26.39 -17.61 -4.19
CA VAL A 19 -25.72 -17.06 -2.99
C VAL A 19 -24.28 -17.59 -2.90
N SER A 20 -24.06 -18.89 -3.16
CA SER A 20 -22.71 -19.47 -3.19
C SER A 20 -21.82 -18.77 -4.20
N LYS A 21 -22.31 -18.56 -5.42
CA LYS A 21 -21.58 -17.87 -6.49
C LYS A 21 -21.28 -16.40 -6.16
N GLN A 22 -22.22 -15.72 -5.50
CA GLN A 22 -22.02 -14.35 -5.03
C GLN A 22 -20.92 -14.27 -3.97
N LEU A 23 -20.92 -15.19 -3.00
CA LEU A 23 -19.87 -15.29 -1.98
C LEU A 23 -18.51 -15.63 -2.59
N GLU A 24 -18.44 -16.54 -3.55
CA GLU A 24 -17.20 -16.83 -4.29
C GLU A 24 -16.66 -15.59 -5.01
N THR A 25 -17.54 -14.79 -5.60
CA THR A 25 -17.17 -13.53 -6.26
C THR A 25 -16.62 -12.52 -5.25
N GLU A 26 -17.27 -12.38 -4.10
CA GLU A 26 -16.83 -11.47 -3.04
C GLU A 26 -15.49 -11.90 -2.44
N ILE A 27 -15.29 -13.20 -2.19
CA ILE A 27 -14.01 -13.76 -1.73
C ILE A 27 -12.90 -13.44 -2.73
N ASN A 28 -13.15 -13.67 -4.02
CA ASN A 28 -12.17 -13.35 -5.07
C ASN A 28 -11.82 -11.85 -5.09
N GLY A 29 -12.82 -10.98 -4.92
CA GLY A 29 -12.59 -9.53 -4.81
C GLY A 29 -11.75 -9.15 -3.58
N LEU A 30 -12.05 -9.73 -2.42
CA LEU A 30 -11.28 -9.51 -1.19
C LEU A 30 -9.83 -9.97 -1.33
N VAL A 31 -9.59 -11.13 -1.96
CA VAL A 31 -8.24 -11.63 -2.23
C VAL A 31 -7.47 -10.67 -3.13
N GLN A 32 -8.09 -10.16 -4.19
CA GLN A 32 -7.48 -9.17 -5.08
C GLN A 32 -7.12 -7.87 -4.34
N HIS A 33 -8.01 -7.37 -3.48
CA HIS A 33 -7.74 -6.19 -2.65
C HIS A 33 -6.58 -6.41 -1.69
N ALA A 34 -6.50 -7.58 -1.05
CA ALA A 34 -5.42 -7.93 -0.13
C ALA A 34 -4.06 -7.93 -0.84
N VAL A 35 -3.98 -8.52 -2.04
CA VAL A 35 -2.76 -8.51 -2.86
C VAL A 35 -2.35 -7.08 -3.25
N ALA A 36 -3.31 -6.25 -3.67
CA ALA A 36 -3.06 -4.86 -4.03
C ALA A 36 -2.53 -4.02 -2.84
N LEU A 37 -3.09 -4.22 -1.65
CA LEU A 37 -2.63 -3.57 -0.43
C LEU A 37 -1.22 -4.03 -0.04
N GLN A 38 -0.93 -5.33 -0.16
CA GLN A 38 0.41 -5.86 0.13
C GLN A 38 1.47 -5.31 -0.83
N GLN A 39 1.17 -5.24 -2.13
CA GLN A 39 2.07 -4.64 -3.11
C GLN A 39 2.30 -3.15 -2.82
N THR A 40 1.23 -2.43 -2.46
CA THR A 40 1.29 -1.01 -2.09
C THR A 40 2.16 -0.80 -0.85
N ALA A 41 1.97 -1.60 0.21
CA ALA A 41 2.80 -1.57 1.40
C ALA A 41 4.30 -1.79 1.06
N GLY A 42 4.59 -2.74 0.16
CA GLY A 42 5.96 -2.97 -0.32
C GLY A 42 6.56 -1.74 -1.02
N LYS A 43 5.79 -1.01 -1.84
CA LYS A 43 6.24 0.23 -2.49
C LYS A 43 6.55 1.33 -1.48
N PHE A 44 5.71 1.50 -0.45
CA PHE A 44 5.95 2.51 0.58
C PHE A 44 7.14 2.13 1.50
N ALA A 45 7.36 0.85 1.76
CA ALA A 45 8.55 0.38 2.46
C ALA A 45 9.83 0.69 1.66
N ALA A 46 9.84 0.42 0.35
CA ALA A 46 10.94 0.77 -0.54
C ALA A 46 11.18 2.28 -0.61
N ALA A 47 10.13 3.09 -0.65
CA ALA A 47 10.23 4.55 -0.58
C ALA A 47 10.86 5.01 0.75
N GLY A 48 10.47 4.40 1.87
CA GLY A 48 11.08 4.66 3.18
C GLY A 48 12.59 4.38 3.18
N GLN A 49 13.01 3.23 2.67
CA GLN A 49 14.42 2.87 2.53
C GLN A 49 15.19 3.83 1.61
N ALA A 50 14.58 4.31 0.52
CA ALA A 50 15.20 5.31 -0.34
C ALA A 50 15.44 6.64 0.38
N VAL A 51 14.51 7.07 1.24
CA VAL A 51 14.69 8.29 2.05
C VAL A 51 15.75 8.10 3.14
N GLU A 52 15.83 6.90 3.73
CA GLU A 52 16.93 6.53 4.66
C GLU A 52 18.28 6.54 3.95
N PHE A 53 18.39 5.96 2.75
CA PHE A 53 19.61 5.99 1.95
C PHE A 53 20.12 7.42 1.69
N LEU A 54 19.20 8.38 1.48
CA LEU A 54 19.56 9.78 1.30
C LEU A 54 20.20 10.40 2.57
N GLN A 55 20.04 9.83 3.77
CA GLN A 55 20.67 10.37 4.99
C GLN A 55 22.20 10.31 4.94
N ASP A 56 22.76 9.28 4.29
CA ASP A 56 24.21 9.09 4.15
C ASP A 56 24.79 9.79 2.91
N GLN A 57 23.93 10.34 2.05
CA GLN A 57 24.36 11.03 0.82
C GLN A 57 24.67 12.51 1.09
N LYS A 58 25.43 13.11 0.17
CA LYS A 58 25.80 14.53 0.24
C LYS A 58 25.22 15.30 -0.94
N GLN A 59 24.90 16.56 -0.69
CA GLN A 59 24.59 17.51 -1.76
C GLN A 59 25.74 17.58 -2.77
N GLY A 60 25.40 17.64 -4.06
CA GLY A 60 26.33 17.67 -5.18
C GLY A 60 26.87 16.31 -5.60
N GLN A 61 26.47 15.21 -4.94
CA GLN A 61 26.94 13.87 -5.31
C GLN A 61 26.39 13.46 -6.69
N PRO A 62 27.23 12.89 -7.58
CA PRO A 62 26.76 12.39 -8.86
C PRO A 62 25.92 11.13 -8.69
N LEU A 63 24.82 11.04 -9.44
CA LEU A 63 23.93 9.89 -9.44
C LEU A 63 23.37 9.62 -10.85
N LEU A 64 22.88 8.40 -11.07
CA LEU A 64 22.23 8.01 -12.32
C LEU A 64 20.72 7.94 -12.10
N LEU A 65 19.97 8.73 -12.85
CA LEU A 65 18.50 8.75 -12.83
C LEU A 65 17.98 7.87 -13.97
N PRO A 66 17.08 6.91 -13.71
CA PRO A 66 16.39 6.19 -14.77
C PRO A 66 15.42 7.13 -15.48
N LEU A 67 15.57 7.27 -16.80
CA LEU A 67 14.59 7.94 -17.66
C LEU A 67 13.55 6.95 -18.18
N THR A 68 14.01 5.71 -18.43
CA THR A 68 13.22 4.53 -18.80
C THR A 68 13.90 3.29 -18.22
N ASP A 69 13.29 2.11 -18.36
CA ASP A 69 13.86 0.84 -17.86
C ASP A 69 15.24 0.49 -18.44
N SER A 70 15.61 1.03 -19.61
CA SER A 70 16.89 0.75 -20.29
C SER A 70 17.79 1.97 -20.48
N LEU A 71 17.40 3.15 -19.99
CA LEU A 71 18.15 4.39 -20.20
C LEU A 71 18.31 5.17 -18.90
N TYR A 72 19.56 5.44 -18.55
CA TYR A 72 19.94 6.23 -17.39
C TYR A 72 20.63 7.52 -17.83
N VAL A 73 20.35 8.61 -17.12
CA VAL A 73 20.99 9.91 -17.32
C VAL A 73 21.78 10.30 -16.08
N SER A 74 22.95 10.89 -16.29
CA SER A 74 23.76 11.45 -15.20
C SER A 74 23.12 12.71 -14.64
N GLY A 75 23.01 12.77 -13.32
CA GLY A 75 22.54 13.93 -12.57
C GLY A 75 23.39 14.17 -11.32
N THR A 76 23.08 15.22 -10.59
CA THR A 76 23.69 15.53 -9.30
C THR A 76 22.61 15.79 -8.26
N LEU A 77 22.85 15.36 -7.02
CA LEU A 77 21.87 15.47 -5.95
C LEU A 77 21.80 16.91 -5.44
N GLU A 78 20.72 17.63 -5.73
CA GLU A 78 20.58 19.04 -5.36
C GLU A 78 20.30 19.25 -3.88
N SER A 79 19.43 18.45 -3.28
CA SER A 79 19.03 18.57 -1.87
C SER A 79 18.98 17.20 -1.20
N VAL A 80 19.51 17.13 0.01
CA VAL A 80 19.35 15.99 0.91
C VAL A 80 18.48 16.34 2.10
N ASP A 81 17.83 17.49 2.14
CA ASP A 81 17.02 17.88 3.31
C ASP A 81 15.53 17.85 3.02
N THR A 82 15.16 17.86 1.75
CA THR A 82 13.76 17.88 1.32
C THR A 82 13.43 16.72 0.37
N VAL A 83 12.20 16.24 0.47
CA VAL A 83 11.64 15.19 -0.38
C VAL A 83 10.24 15.60 -0.83
N LEU A 84 9.84 15.16 -2.02
CA LEU A 84 8.52 15.44 -2.55
C LEU A 84 7.60 14.23 -2.30
N LEU A 85 6.44 14.47 -1.67
CA LEU A 85 5.41 13.46 -1.43
C LEU A 85 4.16 13.78 -2.23
N GLU A 86 3.69 12.82 -3.02
CA GLU A 86 2.37 12.86 -3.66
C GLU A 86 1.30 12.48 -2.64
N VAL A 87 0.27 13.32 -2.49
CA VAL A 87 -0.80 13.13 -1.47
C VAL A 87 -2.15 12.79 -2.09
N GLY A 88 -2.21 12.61 -3.42
CA GLY A 88 -3.42 12.29 -4.17
C GLY A 88 -3.85 13.40 -5.13
N THR A 89 -4.65 13.04 -6.13
CA THR A 89 -5.24 13.96 -7.14
C THR A 89 -4.21 14.82 -7.89
N GLY A 90 -2.94 14.41 -7.91
CA GLY A 90 -1.86 15.15 -8.57
C GLY A 90 -1.26 16.29 -7.74
N TYR A 91 -1.55 16.36 -6.44
CA TYR A 91 -0.92 17.32 -5.54
C TYR A 91 0.34 16.75 -4.90
N PHE A 92 1.37 17.59 -4.81
CA PHE A 92 2.65 17.27 -4.21
C PHE A 92 2.97 18.23 -3.07
N VAL A 93 3.51 17.68 -1.99
CA VAL A 93 3.93 18.43 -0.81
C VAL A 93 5.42 18.21 -0.62
N GLU A 94 6.17 19.30 -0.49
CA GLU A 94 7.57 19.23 -0.09
C GLU A 94 7.67 19.03 1.43
N LEU A 95 8.38 17.98 1.84
CA LEU A 95 8.58 17.60 3.23
C LEU A 95 10.06 17.70 3.57
N ILE A 96 10.35 18.26 4.74
CA ILE A 96 11.70 18.28 5.31
C ILE A 96 11.97 16.91 5.95
N LYS A 97 13.17 16.34 5.75
CA LYS A 97 13.56 15.02 6.26
C LYS A 97 13.35 14.85 7.76
N SER A 98 13.58 15.89 8.57
CA SER A 98 13.31 15.86 10.03
C SER A 98 11.86 15.54 10.40
N ARG A 99 10.94 15.66 9.43
CA ARG A 99 9.52 15.27 9.50
C ARG A 99 9.28 13.81 9.05
N GLN A 100 10.31 12.95 9.06
CA GLN A 100 10.31 11.51 8.74
C GLN A 100 9.17 10.72 9.39
N THR A 101 8.58 11.26 10.46
CA THR A 101 7.39 10.77 11.12
C THR A 101 6.20 10.57 10.17
N ALA A 102 6.06 11.35 9.09
CA ALA A 102 4.92 11.24 8.17
C ALA A 102 4.94 9.96 7.32
N LEU A 103 6.09 9.59 6.72
CA LEU A 103 6.23 8.36 5.95
C LEU A 103 6.17 7.11 6.85
N ALA A 104 6.78 7.19 8.04
CA ALA A 104 6.68 6.14 9.05
C ALA A 104 5.23 5.92 9.53
N GLN A 105 4.43 7.00 9.66
CA GLN A 105 3.02 6.91 9.99
C GLN A 105 2.20 6.24 8.87
N VAL A 106 2.47 6.58 7.60
CA VAL A 106 1.79 5.94 6.46
C VAL A 106 2.09 4.43 6.42
N ASN A 107 3.37 4.05 6.58
CA ASN A 107 3.76 2.64 6.67
C ASN A 107 3.08 1.94 7.85
N ALA A 108 3.06 2.57 9.04
CA ALA A 108 2.42 2.00 10.22
C ALA A 108 0.89 1.84 10.06
N VAL A 109 0.22 2.75 9.35
CA VAL A 109 -1.21 2.65 9.06
C VAL A 109 -1.47 1.53 8.05
N LEU A 110 -0.64 1.39 7.02
CA LEU A 110 -0.73 0.30 6.04
C LEU A 110 -0.49 -1.06 6.70
N ASP A 111 0.56 -1.18 7.52
CA ASP A 111 0.89 -2.41 8.24
C ASP A 111 -0.25 -2.83 9.18
N ARG A 112 -0.90 -1.89 9.86
CA ARG A 112 -2.11 -2.18 10.66
C ARG A 112 -3.25 -2.71 9.82
N HIS A 113 -3.49 -2.16 8.62
CA HIS A 113 -4.59 -2.61 7.76
C HIS A 113 -4.27 -3.95 7.09
N VAL A 114 -3.02 -4.21 6.71
CA VAL A 114 -2.56 -5.50 6.17
C VAL A 114 -2.60 -6.58 7.25
N ALA A 115 -2.16 -6.26 8.48
CA ALA A 115 -2.22 -7.19 9.62
C ALA A 115 -3.66 -7.50 10.04
N ALA A 116 -4.56 -6.51 10.02
CA ALA A 116 -5.98 -6.71 10.33
C ALA A 116 -6.71 -7.60 9.30
N GLN A 117 -6.20 -7.67 8.07
CA GLN A 117 -6.74 -8.54 7.01
C GLN A 117 -6.12 -9.94 6.99
N SER A 118 -5.12 -10.21 7.84
CA SER A 118 -4.47 -11.53 7.93
C SER A 118 -5.28 -12.47 8.84
N PRO A 119 -5.65 -13.69 8.41
CA PRO A 119 -6.61 -14.56 9.11
C PRO A 119 -6.01 -15.37 10.29
N SER A 120 -5.13 -14.78 11.11
CA SER A 120 -4.32 -15.54 12.09
C SER A 120 -4.62 -15.27 13.58
N ALA A 121 -5.55 -14.39 13.94
CA ALA A 121 -5.71 -13.98 15.35
C ALA A 121 -7.01 -14.42 16.06
N THR A 122 -7.90 -15.17 15.40
CA THR A 122 -9.20 -15.58 16.01
C THR A 122 -9.40 -17.11 16.03
N ALA A 123 -8.32 -17.87 16.21
CA ALA A 123 -8.37 -19.32 16.44
C ALA A 123 -7.58 -19.68 17.71
N ARG A 124 -7.99 -19.10 18.85
CA ARG A 124 -7.64 -19.58 20.20
C ARG A 124 -8.62 -19.04 21.23
N ALA A 125 -9.78 -19.68 21.31
CA ALA A 125 -10.60 -19.84 22.51
C ALA A 125 -11.62 -20.95 22.23
#